data_AF-A0A928BW70-F1
#
_entry.id   AF-A0A928BW70-F1
#
_cell.length_a   1.000
_cell.length_b   1.000
_cell.length_c   1.000
_cell.angle_alpha   90.00
_cell.angle_beta   90.00
_cell.angle_gamma   90.00
#
_symmetry.space_group_name_H-M   'P 1'
#
loop_
_entity.id
_entity.type
_entity.pdbx_description
1 polymer ?
#
loop_
_entity_poly.entity_id
_entity_poly.type
_entity_poly.pdbx_seq_one_letter_code
_entity_poly.pdbx_strand_id
1 'polypeptide(L)'
;MKSMKEIETLFDKVTYNYRPLLNGERYLSDLEVSHRLKISRRTLQEYRDSGIVPYIKLGGKVLYRESDLEKLLEECYHPAYRKD
;
A
#
# COMPACT_ATOMS: atom_id res chain seq x y z
N MET A 1 20.03 27.25 8.32
CA MET A 1 19.28 26.75 9.48
C MET A 1 17.80 26.81 9.10
N LYS A 2 17.07 25.69 9.09
CA LYS A 2 15.63 25.73 8.77
C LYS A 2 14.90 26.52 9.85
N SER A 3 13.92 27.34 9.47
CA SER A 3 13.12 28.10 10.44
C SER A 3 12.21 27.15 11.22
N MET A 4 11.85 27.52 12.44
CA MET A 4 10.96 26.72 13.29
C MET A 4 9.62 26.41 12.60
N LYS A 5 9.09 27.36 11.81
CA LYS A 5 7.88 27.17 10.99
C LYS A 5 8.02 26.13 9.88
N GLU A 6 9.21 26.03 9.27
CA GLU A 6 9.47 25.02 8.24
C GLU A 6 9.56 23.61 8.84
N ILE A 7 10.04 23.52 10.08
CA ILE A 7 10.10 22.26 10.83
C ILE A 7 8.68 21.84 11.26
N GLU A 8 7.85 22.76 11.74
CA GLU A 8 6.44 22.48 12.09
C GLU A 8 5.64 22.00 10.87
N THR A 9 5.73 22.71 9.75
CA THR A 9 5.04 22.28 8.51
C THR A 9 5.57 20.96 7.97
N LEU A 10 6.85 20.65 8.15
CA LEU A 10 7.40 19.32 7.82
C LEU A 10 6.89 18.25 8.78
N PHE A 11 6.82 18.56 10.07
CA PHE A 11 6.32 17.65 11.09
C PHE A 11 4.85 17.32 10.84
N ASP A 12 4.01 18.31 10.56
CA ASP A 12 2.60 18.11 10.21
C ASP A 12 2.43 17.26 8.95
N LYS A 13 3.29 17.45 7.95
CA LYS A 13 3.30 16.58 6.75
C LYS A 13 3.72 15.16 7.06
N VAL A 14 4.70 14.97 7.94
CA VAL A 14 5.18 13.64 8.35
C VAL A 14 4.12 12.94 9.19
N THR A 15 3.52 13.62 10.18
CA THR A 15 2.50 13.06 11.06
C THR A 15 1.19 12.79 10.34
N TYR A 16 0.76 13.66 9.42
CA TYR A 16 -0.43 13.42 8.58
C TYR A 16 -0.32 12.12 7.77
N ASN A 17 0.90 11.76 7.36
CA ASN A 17 1.18 10.54 6.62
C ASN A 17 1.70 9.40 7.50
N TYR A 18 1.91 9.64 8.80
CA TYR A 18 2.47 8.65 9.71
C TYR A 18 1.42 7.61 10.02
N ARG A 19 1.58 6.43 9.43
CA ARG A 19 0.83 5.24 9.78
C ARG A 19 1.71 4.36 10.64
N PRO A 20 1.40 4.18 11.94
CA PRO A 20 2.19 3.32 12.80
C PRO A 20 2.22 1.91 12.20
N LEU A 21 3.42 1.35 12.11
CA LEU A 21 3.61 -0.02 11.68
C LEU A 21 3.01 -0.93 12.75
N LEU A 22 2.21 -1.91 12.33
CA LEU A 22 1.69 -2.92 13.24
C LEU A 22 2.67 -4.09 13.23
N ASN A 23 3.45 -4.23 14.31
CA ASN A 23 4.52 -5.21 14.42
C ASN A 23 5.57 -5.09 13.29
N GLY A 24 5.94 -3.85 12.93
CA GLY A 24 6.89 -3.59 11.84
C GLY A 24 6.30 -3.66 10.43
N GLU A 25 5.04 -4.10 10.28
CA GLU A 25 4.38 -4.24 8.99
C GLU A 25 3.51 -3.03 8.65
N ARG A 26 3.58 -2.57 7.38
CA ARG A 26 2.75 -1.48 6.87
C ARG A 26 1.46 -2.03 6.26
N TYR A 27 0.34 -1.44 6.67
CA TYR A 27 -0.98 -1.80 6.20
C TYR A 27 -1.61 -0.69 5.38
N LEU A 28 -2.16 -1.07 4.23
CA LEU A 28 -2.77 -0.19 3.25
C LEU A 28 -4.28 -0.34 3.26
N SER A 29 -4.97 0.75 2.95
CA SER A 29 -6.41 0.77 2.67
C SER A 29 -6.69 0.49 1.19
N ASP A 30 -7.95 0.20 0.86
CA ASP A 30 -8.39 0.04 -0.55
C ASP A 30 -8.01 1.25 -1.43
N LEU A 31 -8.06 2.47 -0.88
CA LEU A 31 -7.71 3.68 -1.62
C LEU A 31 -6.22 3.68 -2.01
N GLU A 32 -5.34 3.36 -1.07
CA GLU A 32 -3.89 3.35 -1.32
C GLU A 32 -3.50 2.25 -2.31
N VAL A 33 -4.07 1.04 -2.15
CA VAL A 33 -3.77 -0.07 -3.06
C VAL A 33 -4.27 0.23 -4.46
N SER A 34 -5.51 0.70 -4.60
CA SER A 34 -6.07 1.06 -5.92
C SER A 34 -5.24 2.15 -6.61
N HIS A 35 -4.79 3.17 -5.87
CA HIS A 35 -3.91 4.23 -6.39
C HIS A 35 -2.52 3.74 -6.79
N ARG A 36 -1.95 2.77 -6.07
CA ARG A 36 -0.64 2.20 -6.37
C ARG A 36 -0.68 1.27 -7.57
N LEU A 37 -1.66 0.38 -7.60
CA LEU A 37 -1.86 -0.58 -8.69
C LEU A 37 -2.48 0.05 -9.96
N LYS A 38 -2.92 1.31 -9.88
CA LYS A 38 -3.59 2.04 -10.98
C LYS A 38 -4.86 1.34 -11.48
N ILE A 39 -5.61 0.74 -10.55
CA ILE A 39 -6.89 0.09 -10.82
C ILE A 39 -8.02 0.80 -10.09
N SER A 40 -9.26 0.57 -10.52
CA SER A 40 -10.41 1.07 -9.80
C SER A 40 -10.60 0.31 -8.47
N ARG A 41 -11.25 0.93 -7.48
CA ARG A 41 -11.63 0.23 -6.22
C ARG A 41 -12.56 -0.95 -6.47
N ARG A 42 -13.38 -0.89 -7.53
CA ARG A 42 -14.25 -1.99 -7.97
C ARG A 42 -13.42 -3.17 -8.46
N THR A 43 -12.40 -2.92 -9.29
CA THR A 43 -11.47 -3.95 -9.77
C THR A 43 -10.67 -4.57 -8.62
N LEU A 44 -10.20 -3.75 -7.66
CA LEU A 44 -9.52 -4.25 -6.47
C LEU A 44 -10.43 -5.18 -5.64
N GLN A 45 -11.71 -4.83 -5.51
CA GLN A 45 -12.70 -5.70 -4.88
C GLN A 45 -12.85 -7.02 -5.64
N GLU A 46 -12.96 -7.02 -6.96
CA GLU A 46 -13.06 -8.24 -7.76
C GLU A 46 -11.80 -9.12 -7.61
N TYR A 47 -10.61 -8.53 -7.55
CA TYR A 47 -9.36 -9.25 -7.31
C TYR A 47 -9.29 -9.86 -5.92
N ARG A 48 -9.85 -9.19 -4.92
CA ARG A 48 -9.97 -9.74 -3.58
C ARG A 48 -10.95 -10.91 -3.54
N ASP A 49 -12.13 -10.72 -4.13
CA ASP A 49 -13.22 -11.70 -4.12
C ASP A 49 -12.84 -12.95 -4.95
N SER A 50 -11.96 -12.81 -5.95
CA SER A 50 -11.35 -13.91 -6.72
C SER A 50 -10.09 -14.51 -6.09
N GLY A 51 -9.62 -13.99 -4.96
CA GLY A 51 -8.45 -14.50 -4.25
C GLY A 51 -7.09 -14.16 -4.87
N ILE A 52 -7.04 -13.24 -5.84
CA ILE A 52 -5.81 -12.78 -6.49
C ILE A 52 -5.01 -11.86 -5.56
N VAL A 53 -5.68 -10.92 -4.90
CA VAL A 53 -5.02 -9.96 -4.00
C VAL A 53 -5.23 -10.36 -2.53
N PRO A 54 -4.15 -10.68 -1.79
CA PRO A 54 -4.24 -11.07 -0.39
C PRO A 54 -4.66 -9.88 0.49
N TYR A 55 -5.49 -10.15 1.51
CA TYR A 55 -6.01 -9.14 2.41
C TYR A 55 -6.25 -9.70 3.81
N ILE A 56 -6.37 -8.81 4.79
CA ILE A 56 -6.86 -9.13 6.14
C ILE A 56 -8.11 -8.31 6.46
N LYS A 57 -8.99 -8.87 7.28
CA LYS A 57 -10.14 -8.16 7.83
C LYS A 57 -9.91 -7.90 9.31
N LEU A 58 -9.77 -6.63 9.68
CA LEU A 58 -9.53 -6.20 11.06
C LEU A 58 -10.60 -5.21 11.48
N GLY A 59 -11.45 -5.60 12.44
CA GLY A 59 -12.52 -4.74 12.95
C GLY A 59 -13.49 -4.24 11.88
N GLY A 60 -13.80 -5.08 10.88
CA GLY A 60 -14.66 -4.72 9.75
C GLY A 60 -13.97 -3.94 8.62
N LYS A 61 -12.73 -3.48 8.80
CA LYS A 61 -11.92 -2.86 7.75
C LYS A 61 -11.13 -3.90 6.99
N VAL A 62 -11.00 -3.70 5.69
CA VAL A 62 -10.10 -4.48 4.83
C VAL A 62 -8.77 -3.75 4.76
N LEU A 63 -7.69 -4.48 5.06
CA LEU A 63 -6.32 -3.99 5.01
C LEU A 63 -5.46 -4.92 4.17
N TYR A 64 -4.46 -4.36 3.53
CA TYR A 64 -3.51 -5.09 2.69
C TYR A 64 -2.11 -4.92 3.28
N ARG A 65 -1.38 -6.01 3.48
CA ARG A 65 0.03 -5.94 3.87
C ARG A 65 0.84 -5.46 2.67
N GLU A 66 1.75 -4.53 2.90
CA GLU A 66 2.61 -4.02 1.84
C GLU A 66 3.52 -5.12 1.30
N SER A 67 4.10 -5.94 2.19
CA SER A 67 4.95 -7.08 1.83
C SER A 67 4.24 -8.12 0.95
N ASP A 68 2.99 -8.46 1.26
CA ASP A 68 2.21 -9.42 0.45
C ASP A 68 1.95 -8.89 -0.96
N LEU A 69 1.71 -7.58 -1.11
CA LEU A 69 1.52 -6.95 -2.42
C LEU A 69 2.81 -6.89 -3.23
N GLU A 70 3.94 -6.59 -2.58
CA GLU A 70 5.26 -6.60 -3.22
C GLU A 70 5.58 -7.99 -3.75
N LYS A 71 5.40 -9.02 -2.91
CA LYS A 71 5.59 -10.41 -3.31
C LYS A 71 4.68 -10.82 -4.47
N LEU A 72 3.41 -10.44 -4.44
CA LEU A 72 2.48 -10.70 -5.56
C LEU A 72 2.97 -10.07 -6.86
N LEU A 73 3.45 -8.83 -6.81
CA LEU A 73 3.96 -8.14 -8.00
C LEU A 73 5.25 -8.77 -8.53
N GLU A 74 6.13 -9.23 -7.65
CA GLU A 74 7.35 -9.97 -8.03
C GLU A 74 7.02 -11.31 -8.69
N GLU A 75 6.10 -12.08 -8.12
CA GLU A 75 5.67 -13.38 -8.65
C GLU A 75 4.97 -13.24 -10.02
N CYS A 76 4.22 -12.16 -10.22
CA CYS A 76 3.56 -11.84 -11.48
C CYS A 76 4.40 -11.01 -12.44
N TYR A 77 5.64 -10.68 -12.10
CA TYR A 77 6.49 -9.83 -12.93
C TYR A 77 6.87 -10.55 -14.24
N HIS A 78 6.44 -9.99 -15.36
CA HIS A 78 6.83 -10.48 -16.68
C HIS A 78 7.89 -9.54 -17.28
N PRO A 79 9.15 -9.98 -17.44
CA PRO A 79 10.19 -9.15 -18.01
C PRO A 79 9.89 -8.84 -19.48
N ALA A 80 10.08 -7.58 -19.90
CA ALA A 80 9.83 -7.16 -21.27
C ALA A 80 10.73 -7.86 -22.31
N TYR A 81 11.92 -8.32 -21.87
CA TYR A 81 12.90 -9.01 -22.69
C TYR A 81 13.47 -10.18 -21.91
N ARG A 82 13.69 -11.32 -22.58
CA ARG A 82 14.43 -12.44 -22.00
C ARG A 82 15.89 -12.02 -21.83
N LYS A 83 16.46 -12.27 -20.65
CA LYS A 83 17.91 -12.18 -20.46
C LYS A 83 18.50 -13.48 -21.01
N ASP A 84 19.02 -13.40 -22.22
CA ASP A 84 19.86 -14.44 -22.82
C ASP A 84 21.22 -14.54 -22.10
#